data_AF-A0AAV7XX21-F1
#
_entry.id   AF-A0AAV7XX21-F1
#
_cell.length_a   1.000
_cell.length_b   1.000
_cell.length_c   1.000
_cell.angle_alpha   90.00
_cell.angle_beta   90.00
_cell.angle_gamma   90.00
#
_symmetry.space_group_name_H-M   'P 1'
#
loop_
_entity.id
_entity.type
_entity.pdbx_description
1 polymer ?
#
loop_
_entity_poly.entity_id
_entity_poly.type
_entity_poly.pdbx_seq_one_letter_code
_entity_poly.pdbx_strand_id
1 'polypeptide(L)'
;MTQMYQSRLATLMGVKSNELSRAHSTRLQERILQHVPELVAKLSQTENYYLVPNSPALYTVALQDDDFDDTATLFSRFARRIREILDASQCVFTGSSTAEGSFHGTGISILQMRCQLRPGEQIVKHPSLPDFTSSSTRVPELPDFFEIVKPVVLPSRKPQVPVFGHQGEESFVSRLSFLESWKFDEPWLNYVQTEYQNVLAPDELNLSWSAIHASRQKPPDDALPGLSALLPLFPDDSTSPSMICHRLDIGQDITQHVNPGQTPVMCGDQPIYAMCKIVQWNWPDNYGEDKYFIMFGEFRIEQSFLKLIGHAMGGCGWVSIMAASQVVSSETAAQSLLAVHHVKKSRSALAVTAAALFVLLNEAHQEENAAKAFDSWIDERCRDSDTFYYWFLIFNLIITLLRFVKALRLRDYNEYCQTLKAMAPWYFTYDRQNYARWIPVHIRDLERLPEDLPAVYEEFKGGNFVFLETLRLMSAIPYDQTHEHINDAAKVDGRALGLKTQTNSGDGSLRRQQKHGNVHQKLISANF
;
A
#
# COMPACT_ATOMS: atom_id res chain seq x y z
N MET A 1 -39.53 -39.58 5.06
CA MET A 1 -38.16 -39.04 4.99
C MET A 1 -37.16 -40.19 5.03
N THR A 2 -37.27 -41.16 4.10
CA THR A 2 -36.57 -42.47 4.23
C THR A 2 -36.61 -43.25 2.91
N GLN A 3 -36.00 -42.70 1.86
CA GLN A 3 -35.66 -43.44 0.62
C GLN A 3 -34.26 -43.03 0.14
N MET A 4 -33.93 -41.74 0.25
CA MET A 4 -32.59 -41.19 0.01
C MET A 4 -31.52 -41.73 0.98
N TYR A 5 -31.90 -42.08 2.21
CA TYR A 5 -30.96 -42.66 3.19
C TYR A 5 -30.73 -44.16 2.98
N GLN A 6 -31.75 -44.90 2.51
CA GLN A 6 -31.61 -46.32 2.17
C GLN A 6 -30.78 -46.52 0.89
N SER A 7 -30.88 -45.62 -0.11
CA SER A 7 -30.05 -45.71 -1.31
C SER A 7 -28.57 -45.47 -1.01
N ARG A 8 -28.25 -44.51 -0.12
CA ARG A 8 -26.87 -44.22 0.30
C ARG A 8 -26.21 -45.36 1.09
N LEU A 9 -26.98 -46.07 1.93
CA LEU A 9 -26.50 -47.25 2.65
C LEU A 9 -26.22 -48.45 1.72
N ALA A 10 -27.05 -48.65 0.69
CA ALA A 10 -26.82 -49.68 -0.31
C ALA A 10 -25.57 -49.41 -1.17
N THR A 11 -25.25 -48.13 -1.44
CA THR A 11 -24.03 -47.73 -2.16
C THR A 11 -22.76 -47.91 -1.31
N LEU A 12 -22.84 -47.64 0.00
CA LEU A 12 -21.75 -47.88 0.95
C LEU A 12 -21.45 -49.38 1.15
N MET A 13 -22.44 -50.25 0.95
CA MET A 13 -22.29 -51.70 1.07
C MET A 13 -21.93 -52.41 -0.24
N GLY A 14 -21.55 -51.65 -1.29
CA GLY A 14 -20.88 -52.21 -2.47
C GLY A 14 -21.76 -52.93 -3.49
N VAL A 15 -23.05 -52.62 -3.57
CA VAL A 15 -23.89 -53.10 -4.69
C VAL A 15 -23.78 -52.14 -5.87
N LYS A 16 -23.24 -52.64 -6.99
CA LYS A 16 -23.03 -51.90 -8.25
C LYS A 16 -24.35 -51.50 -8.91
N SER A 17 -24.48 -50.23 -9.28
CA SER A 17 -25.26 -49.83 -10.45
C SER A 17 -24.46 -48.82 -11.26
N ASN A 18 -24.04 -49.25 -12.44
CA ASN A 18 -23.42 -48.44 -13.47
C ASN A 18 -24.37 -47.32 -13.90
N GLU A 19 -23.76 -46.25 -14.43
CA GLU A 19 -24.38 -45.12 -15.14
C GLU A 19 -25.07 -44.06 -14.27
N LEU A 20 -24.36 -42.96 -13.99
CA LEU A 20 -24.70 -41.63 -14.50
C LEU A 20 -23.69 -40.58 -13.99
N SER A 21 -22.89 -40.11 -14.93
CA SER A 21 -21.93 -39.01 -14.82
C SER A 21 -22.58 -37.62 -14.73
N ARG A 22 -21.80 -36.66 -14.20
CA ARG A 22 -21.70 -35.20 -14.45
C ARG A 22 -22.17 -34.29 -13.30
N ALA A 23 -21.54 -33.14 -13.00
CA ALA A 23 -20.42 -32.44 -13.65
C ALA A 23 -19.88 -31.33 -12.73
N HIS A 24 -18.56 -31.23 -12.61
CA HIS A 24 -17.84 -29.94 -12.58
C HIS A 24 -16.47 -30.13 -13.26
N SER A 25 -16.21 -29.34 -14.31
CA SER A 25 -14.92 -29.14 -14.99
C SER A 25 -14.26 -30.33 -15.75
N THR A 26 -14.94 -30.98 -16.69
CA THR A 26 -14.29 -31.99 -17.56
C THR A 26 -13.62 -31.43 -18.82
N ARG A 27 -14.10 -30.33 -19.42
CA ARG A 27 -13.66 -29.93 -20.79
C ARG A 27 -12.25 -29.32 -20.86
N LEU A 28 -11.85 -28.57 -19.84
CA LEU A 28 -10.49 -28.03 -19.74
C LEU A 28 -9.51 -29.11 -19.30
N GLN A 29 -9.92 -29.95 -18.36
CA GLN A 29 -9.16 -31.10 -17.90
C GLN A 29 -8.90 -32.11 -19.03
N GLU A 30 -9.91 -32.45 -19.83
CA GLU A 30 -9.78 -33.31 -21.01
C GLU A 30 -8.82 -32.71 -22.05
N ARG A 31 -8.85 -31.39 -22.27
CA ARG A 31 -7.91 -30.72 -23.18
C ARG A 31 -6.48 -30.72 -22.66
N ILE A 32 -6.28 -30.51 -21.36
CA ILE A 32 -4.96 -30.57 -20.72
C ILE A 32 -4.41 -32.00 -20.77
N LEU A 33 -5.23 -33.01 -20.46
CA LEU A 33 -4.82 -34.42 -20.52
C LEU A 33 -4.57 -34.91 -21.95
N GLN A 34 -5.25 -34.35 -22.96
CA GLN A 34 -4.94 -34.63 -24.36
C GLN A 34 -3.56 -34.11 -24.79
N HIS A 35 -3.07 -33.02 -24.17
CA HIS A 35 -1.81 -32.37 -24.56
C HIS A 35 -0.64 -32.73 -23.64
N VAL A 36 -0.92 -33.15 -22.41
CA VAL A 36 0.06 -33.55 -21.40
C VAL A 36 -0.48 -34.83 -20.70
N PRO A 37 -0.44 -35.99 -21.38
CA PRO A 37 -1.06 -37.24 -20.91
C PRO A 37 -0.39 -37.83 -19.67
N GLU A 38 0.77 -37.30 -19.29
CA GLU A 38 1.53 -37.68 -18.10
C GLU A 38 1.05 -37.01 -16.80
N LEU A 39 0.00 -36.19 -16.86
CA LEU A 39 -0.68 -35.65 -15.67
C LEU A 39 -1.81 -36.60 -15.20
N VAL A 40 -1.90 -36.83 -13.90
CA VAL A 40 -2.95 -37.63 -13.26
C VAL A 40 -3.68 -36.77 -12.24
N ALA A 41 -5.02 -36.83 -12.21
CA ALA A 41 -5.81 -36.15 -11.20
C ALA A 41 -5.70 -36.88 -9.85
N LYS A 42 -5.25 -36.18 -8.81
CA LYS A 42 -5.14 -36.74 -7.45
C LYS A 42 -6.05 -35.99 -6.50
N LEU A 43 -6.76 -36.74 -5.65
CA LEU A 43 -7.63 -36.18 -4.63
C LEU A 43 -6.80 -35.75 -3.42
N SER A 44 -6.91 -34.48 -3.03
CA SER A 44 -6.42 -34.02 -1.73
C SER A 44 -7.38 -34.47 -0.61
N GLN A 45 -6.86 -34.62 0.62
CA GLN A 45 -7.68 -34.86 1.83
C GLN A 45 -8.72 -33.74 2.08
N THR A 46 -8.61 -32.62 1.37
CA THR A 46 -9.52 -31.46 1.41
C THR A 46 -10.48 -31.39 0.20
N GLU A 47 -10.79 -32.52 -0.44
CA GLU A 47 -11.74 -32.66 -1.57
C GLU A 47 -11.41 -31.89 -2.87
N ASN A 48 -10.23 -31.25 -2.96
CA ASN A 48 -9.78 -30.58 -4.19
C ASN A 48 -8.98 -31.52 -5.10
N TYR A 49 -9.25 -31.42 -6.41
CA TYR A 49 -8.53 -32.17 -7.46
C TYR A 49 -7.38 -31.32 -8.01
N TYR A 50 -6.17 -31.89 -8.04
CA TYR A 50 -5.02 -31.28 -8.71
C TYR A 50 -4.43 -32.26 -9.74
N LEU A 51 -3.90 -31.73 -10.85
CA LEU A 51 -3.22 -32.51 -11.88
C LEU A 51 -1.72 -32.61 -11.54
N VAL A 52 -1.22 -33.84 -11.41
CA VAL A 52 0.14 -34.12 -10.92
C VAL A 52 0.89 -35.01 -11.92
N PRO A 53 2.18 -34.76 -12.23
CA PRO A 53 2.95 -35.62 -13.14
C PRO A 53 3.11 -37.06 -12.61
N ASN A 54 3.04 -38.05 -13.50
CA ASN A 54 3.07 -39.48 -13.16
C ASN A 54 4.49 -40.08 -13.08
N SER A 55 5.55 -39.25 -13.05
CA SER A 55 6.94 -39.71 -13.01
C SER A 55 7.62 -39.42 -11.66
N PRO A 56 8.18 -40.43 -10.98
CA PRO A 56 8.89 -40.26 -9.71
C PRO A 56 10.13 -39.35 -9.79
N ALA A 57 10.69 -39.13 -10.99
CA ALA A 57 11.91 -38.33 -11.18
C ALA A 57 11.70 -36.81 -10.96
N LEU A 58 10.45 -36.33 -11.03
CA LEU A 58 10.11 -34.93 -10.73
C LEU A 58 9.92 -34.68 -9.22
N TYR A 59 9.72 -35.74 -8.45
CA TYR A 59 9.49 -35.66 -7.01
C TYR A 59 10.80 -35.48 -6.21
N THR A 60 11.92 -35.95 -6.75
CA THR A 60 13.21 -35.91 -6.05
C THR A 60 13.89 -34.54 -6.09
N VAL A 61 13.57 -33.70 -7.08
CA VAL A 61 14.12 -32.33 -7.16
C VAL A 61 13.33 -31.36 -6.27
N ALA A 62 12.04 -31.60 -6.06
CA ALA A 62 11.16 -30.69 -5.31
C ALA A 62 11.16 -30.90 -3.78
N LEU A 63 11.89 -31.91 -3.27
CA LEU A 63 11.91 -32.26 -1.84
C LEU A 63 13.30 -32.18 -1.21
N GLN A 64 14.31 -31.64 -1.91
CA GLN A 64 15.67 -31.56 -1.38
C GLN A 64 16.25 -30.15 -1.20
N ASP A 65 15.54 -29.07 -1.55
CA ASP A 65 15.96 -27.72 -1.15
C ASP A 65 14.74 -26.86 -0.80
N ASP A 66 14.78 -26.28 0.41
CA ASP A 66 13.80 -25.32 0.95
C ASP A 66 13.96 -23.94 0.27
N ASP A 67 13.77 -23.86 -1.04
CA ASP A 67 13.78 -22.59 -1.78
C ASP A 67 12.60 -22.48 -2.77
N PHE A 68 11.69 -21.53 -2.52
CA PHE A 68 10.42 -21.38 -3.24
C PHE A 68 10.58 -20.76 -4.65
N ASP A 69 11.79 -20.38 -5.07
CA ASP A 69 12.07 -19.78 -6.39
C ASP A 69 12.08 -20.79 -7.55
N ASP A 70 12.34 -22.07 -7.28
CA ASP A 70 12.37 -23.10 -8.32
C ASP A 70 10.97 -23.53 -8.77
N THR A 71 9.97 -23.42 -7.89
CA THR A 71 8.57 -23.69 -8.24
C THR A 71 8.01 -22.62 -9.18
N ALA A 72 8.34 -21.34 -8.93
CA ALA A 72 8.01 -20.24 -9.84
C ALA A 72 8.73 -20.40 -11.19
N THR A 73 9.99 -20.86 -11.16
CA THR A 73 10.77 -21.18 -12.36
C THR A 73 10.16 -22.35 -13.14
N LEU A 74 9.64 -23.38 -12.45
CA LEU A 74 8.96 -24.52 -13.05
C LEU A 74 7.65 -24.11 -13.71
N PHE A 75 6.83 -23.30 -13.04
CA PHE A 75 5.59 -22.74 -13.61
C PHE A 75 5.85 -21.82 -14.79
N SER A 76 6.91 -21.00 -14.74
CA SER A 76 7.34 -20.15 -15.84
C SER A 76 7.81 -20.97 -17.05
N ARG A 77 8.59 -22.03 -16.83
CA ARG A 77 9.03 -22.96 -17.88
C ARG A 77 7.86 -23.75 -18.47
N PHE A 78 6.90 -24.16 -17.65
CA PHE A 78 5.66 -24.83 -18.09
C PHE A 78 4.79 -23.88 -18.93
N ALA A 79 4.57 -22.65 -18.48
CA ALA A 79 3.83 -21.63 -19.21
C ALA A 79 4.52 -21.23 -20.53
N ARG A 80 5.86 -21.23 -20.56
CA ARG A 80 6.65 -21.02 -21.79
C ARG A 80 6.49 -22.20 -22.74
N ARG A 81 6.55 -23.44 -22.25
CA ARG A 81 6.40 -24.63 -23.09
C ARG A 81 5.00 -24.75 -23.68
N ILE A 82 3.96 -24.38 -22.92
CA ILE A 82 2.59 -24.27 -23.43
C ILE A 82 2.50 -23.18 -24.51
N ARG A 83 3.15 -22.02 -24.33
CA ARG A 83 3.21 -20.98 -25.37
C ARG A 83 3.92 -21.45 -26.64
N GLU A 84 5.07 -22.12 -26.52
CA GLU A 84 5.80 -22.70 -27.67
C GLU A 84 4.97 -23.75 -28.43
N ILE A 85 4.19 -24.57 -27.71
CA ILE A 85 3.28 -25.55 -28.33
C ILE A 85 2.10 -24.84 -29.02
N LEU A 86 1.56 -23.80 -28.39
CA LEU A 86 0.48 -22.98 -28.95
C LEU A 86 0.91 -22.18 -30.17
N ASP A 87 2.16 -21.71 -30.22
CA ASP A 87 2.76 -21.01 -31.37
C ASP A 87 3.07 -21.96 -32.53
N ALA A 88 3.41 -23.23 -32.25
CA ALA A 88 3.67 -24.25 -33.26
C ALA A 88 2.39 -24.78 -33.92
N SER A 89 1.28 -24.83 -33.19
CA SER A 89 -0.05 -24.93 -33.80
C SER A 89 -0.40 -23.57 -34.39
N GLN A 90 -0.84 -23.48 -35.66
CA GLN A 90 -1.33 -22.22 -36.26
C GLN A 90 -2.66 -21.75 -35.63
N CYS A 91 -2.73 -21.66 -34.31
CA CYS A 91 -3.83 -21.10 -33.59
C CYS A 91 -3.55 -19.60 -33.48
N VAL A 92 -4.09 -18.83 -34.42
CA VAL A 92 -4.10 -17.37 -34.33
C VAL A 92 -4.83 -17.00 -33.04
N PHE A 93 -4.08 -16.65 -32.00
CA PHE A 93 -4.64 -16.09 -30.78
C PHE A 93 -5.07 -14.66 -31.11
N THR A 94 -6.29 -14.51 -31.61
CA THR A 94 -7.00 -13.23 -31.51
C THR A 94 -7.39 -13.09 -30.05
N GLY A 95 -6.46 -12.58 -29.24
CA GLY A 95 -6.68 -12.21 -27.85
C GLY A 95 -7.73 -11.11 -27.77
N SER A 96 -8.99 -11.49 -27.87
CA SER A 96 -10.09 -10.71 -27.36
C SER A 96 -9.98 -10.72 -25.85
N SER A 97 -9.53 -9.60 -25.27
CA SER A 97 -9.59 -9.30 -23.84
C SER A 97 -11.05 -9.21 -23.37
N THR A 98 -11.73 -10.35 -23.30
CA THR A 98 -13.12 -10.49 -22.84
C THR A 98 -13.20 -11.24 -21.51
N ALA A 99 -12.22 -11.03 -20.63
CA ALA A 99 -12.48 -11.25 -19.20
C ALA A 99 -13.49 -10.18 -18.75
N GLU A 100 -14.67 -10.60 -18.29
CA GLU A 100 -15.69 -9.76 -17.63
C GLU A 100 -15.22 -9.26 -16.24
N GLY A 101 -13.96 -8.81 -16.13
CA GLY A 101 -13.34 -8.25 -14.93
C GLY A 101 -12.86 -6.83 -15.20
N SER A 102 -13.03 -5.94 -14.22
CA SER A 102 -12.63 -4.53 -14.27
C SER A 102 -11.27 -4.29 -14.94
N PHE A 103 -11.21 -3.35 -15.87
CA PHE A 103 -9.94 -2.88 -16.46
C PHE A 103 -9.00 -2.41 -15.33
N HIS A 104 -7.92 -3.15 -15.07
CA HIS A 104 -6.86 -2.79 -14.12
C HIS A 104 -5.73 -2.09 -14.88
N GLY A 105 -5.96 -0.84 -15.29
CA GLY A 105 -4.93 0.00 -15.89
C GLY A 105 -4.02 0.64 -14.84
N THR A 106 -2.78 0.92 -15.22
CA THR A 106 -1.82 1.73 -14.46
C THR A 106 -2.20 3.21 -14.58
N GLY A 107 -2.53 3.86 -13.46
CA GLY A 107 -2.88 5.29 -13.43
C GLY A 107 -1.72 6.16 -12.97
N ILE A 108 -1.54 7.35 -13.54
CA ILE A 108 -0.58 8.36 -13.05
C ILE A 108 -1.39 9.54 -12.53
N SER A 109 -1.16 9.94 -11.27
CA SER A 109 -1.75 11.15 -10.73
C SER A 109 -0.71 12.25 -10.63
N ILE A 110 -1.08 13.45 -11.08
CA ILE A 110 -0.29 14.67 -10.91
C ILE A 110 -0.88 15.43 -9.73
N LEU A 111 -0.01 15.81 -8.79
CA LEU A 111 -0.38 16.54 -7.57
C LEU A 111 0.38 17.87 -7.57
N GLN A 112 -0.32 18.97 -7.31
CA GLN A 112 0.28 20.29 -7.24
C GLN A 112 -0.08 20.94 -5.90
N MET A 113 0.95 21.26 -5.12
CA MET A 113 0.83 21.97 -3.85
C MET A 113 0.78 23.48 -4.11
N ARG A 114 -0.10 24.19 -3.38
CA ARG A 114 -0.36 25.62 -3.60
C ARG A 114 -0.37 26.39 -2.29
N CYS A 115 -0.02 27.66 -2.35
CA CYS A 115 -0.15 28.60 -1.23
C CYS A 115 -0.59 29.97 -1.74
N GLN A 116 -0.96 30.89 -0.85
CA GLN A 116 -1.38 32.23 -1.26
C GLN A 116 -0.33 33.00 -2.07
N LEU A 117 0.96 32.78 -1.79
CA LEU A 117 2.07 33.38 -2.55
C LEU A 117 2.32 32.71 -3.91
N ARG A 118 1.88 31.46 -4.06
CA ARG A 118 2.04 30.64 -5.28
C ARG A 118 0.72 29.89 -5.53
N PRO A 119 -0.36 30.59 -5.92
CA PRO A 119 -1.68 29.99 -6.08
C PRO A 119 -1.80 29.14 -7.37
N GLY A 120 -0.75 29.12 -8.20
CA GLY A 120 -0.80 28.60 -9.56
C GLY A 120 -1.43 29.62 -10.51
N GLU A 121 -0.96 29.65 -11.75
CA GLU A 121 -1.57 30.44 -12.82
C GLU A 121 -2.18 29.51 -13.84
N GLN A 122 -3.36 29.87 -14.34
CA GLN A 122 -4.05 29.01 -15.27
C GLN A 122 -3.26 28.84 -16.60
N ILE A 123 -2.55 27.74 -16.77
CA ILE A 123 -1.93 27.28 -18.01
C ILE A 123 -3.02 26.65 -18.89
N VAL A 124 -3.59 27.47 -19.75
CA VAL A 124 -4.70 27.09 -20.64
C VAL A 124 -4.30 25.95 -21.61
N LYS A 125 -3.00 25.69 -21.86
CA LYS A 125 -2.56 24.77 -22.92
C LYS A 125 -1.20 24.11 -22.62
N HIS A 126 -1.14 22.77 -22.66
CA HIS A 126 0.11 22.05 -22.87
C HIS A 126 0.38 21.96 -24.38
N PRO A 127 1.55 22.39 -24.90
CA PRO A 127 1.82 22.44 -26.34
C PRO A 127 1.68 21.09 -27.06
N SER A 128 1.87 20.00 -26.31
CA SER A 128 1.87 18.64 -26.85
C SER A 128 0.58 17.84 -26.61
N LEU A 129 -0.43 18.40 -25.93
CA LEU A 129 -1.74 17.74 -25.78
C LEU A 129 -2.78 18.37 -26.73
N PRO A 130 -3.58 17.56 -27.46
CA PRO A 130 -4.54 18.08 -28.43
C PRO A 130 -5.65 18.91 -27.79
N ASP A 131 -6.23 19.84 -28.57
CA ASP A 131 -7.27 20.77 -28.13
C ASP A 131 -8.59 20.03 -27.85
N PHE A 132 -8.90 19.81 -26.56
CA PHE A 132 -10.12 19.12 -26.14
C PHE A 132 -11.30 20.10 -26.09
N THR A 133 -11.92 20.36 -27.24
CA THR A 133 -13.17 21.15 -27.27
C THR A 133 -14.35 20.34 -26.74
N SER A 134 -15.07 20.90 -25.76
CA SER A 134 -16.21 20.27 -25.05
C SER A 134 -17.42 19.94 -25.92
N SER A 135 -17.42 20.37 -27.19
CA SER A 135 -18.48 20.15 -28.17
C SER A 135 -18.23 18.95 -29.10
N SER A 136 -17.04 18.34 -29.07
CA SER A 136 -16.72 17.21 -29.94
C SER A 136 -17.22 15.88 -29.37
N THR A 137 -17.92 15.10 -30.20
CA THR A 137 -18.29 13.70 -29.89
C THR A 137 -17.17 12.70 -30.22
N ARG A 138 -16.08 13.18 -30.83
CA ARG A 138 -14.86 12.42 -31.11
C ARG A 138 -13.84 12.69 -30.02
N VAL A 139 -13.36 11.62 -29.42
CA VAL A 139 -12.20 11.65 -28.53
C VAL A 139 -10.96 11.81 -29.42
N PRO A 140 -10.10 12.82 -29.16
CA PRO A 140 -8.81 12.93 -29.83
C PRO A 140 -7.93 11.71 -29.51
N GLU A 141 -7.10 11.32 -30.48
CA GLU A 141 -6.03 10.34 -30.24
C GLU A 141 -5.02 10.94 -29.25
N LEU A 142 -4.48 10.10 -28.37
CA LEU A 142 -3.42 10.53 -27.48
C LEU A 142 -2.11 10.64 -28.29
N PRO A 143 -1.23 11.58 -27.95
CA PRO A 143 0.06 11.67 -28.62
C PRO A 143 0.89 10.40 -28.43
N ASP A 144 1.63 9.99 -29.46
CA ASP A 144 2.52 8.81 -29.42
C ASP A 144 3.49 8.81 -28.24
N PHE A 145 4.06 9.97 -27.88
CA PHE A 145 4.98 10.08 -26.75
C PHE A 145 4.33 9.72 -25.41
N PHE A 146 3.01 9.89 -25.31
CA PHE A 146 2.24 9.53 -24.13
C PHE A 146 1.72 8.10 -24.23
N GLU A 147 1.12 7.71 -25.36
CA GLU A 147 0.45 6.40 -25.51
C GLU A 147 1.44 5.22 -25.60
N ILE A 148 2.60 5.43 -26.24
CA ILE A 148 3.52 4.34 -26.57
C ILE A 148 4.57 4.20 -25.47
N VAL A 149 4.39 3.19 -24.60
CA VAL A 149 5.41 2.78 -23.63
C VAL A 149 6.54 2.06 -24.36
N LYS A 150 7.70 2.72 -24.46
CA LYS A 150 8.87 2.15 -25.14
C LYS A 150 9.43 0.98 -24.34
N PRO A 151 9.77 -0.16 -24.99
CA PRO A 151 10.35 -1.30 -24.28
C PRO A 151 11.74 -0.94 -23.74
N VAL A 152 11.95 -1.21 -22.46
CA VAL A 152 13.22 -0.98 -21.76
C VAL A 152 13.74 -2.31 -21.22
N VAL A 153 15.05 -2.54 -21.40
CA VAL A 153 15.76 -3.66 -20.78
C VAL A 153 16.66 -3.09 -19.69
N LEU A 154 16.48 -3.57 -18.45
CA LEU A 154 17.34 -3.18 -17.33
C LEU A 154 18.79 -3.63 -17.58
N PRO A 155 19.79 -2.73 -17.53
CA PRO A 155 21.20 -3.08 -17.64
C PRO A 155 21.64 -4.05 -16.54
N SER A 156 21.20 -3.81 -15.30
CA SER A 156 21.42 -4.69 -14.16
C SER A 156 20.20 -4.73 -13.24
N ARG A 157 19.86 -5.94 -12.76
CA ARG A 157 18.87 -6.14 -11.68
C ARG A 157 19.44 -5.87 -10.29
N LYS A 158 20.77 -5.75 -10.17
CA LYS A 158 21.50 -5.43 -8.93
C LYS A 158 22.49 -4.31 -9.26
N PRO A 159 22.00 -3.09 -9.54
CA PRO A 159 22.88 -1.97 -9.87
C PRO A 159 23.75 -1.61 -8.66
N GLN A 160 24.85 -0.91 -8.92
CA GLN A 160 25.68 -0.38 -7.83
C GLN A 160 24.91 0.71 -7.10
N VAL A 161 24.77 0.53 -5.78
CA VAL A 161 24.13 1.52 -4.91
C VAL A 161 25.19 2.56 -4.53
N PRO A 162 24.90 3.87 -4.64
CA PRO A 162 25.82 4.92 -4.18
C PRO A 162 26.22 4.68 -2.72
N VAL A 163 27.54 4.65 -2.46
CA VAL A 163 28.09 4.44 -1.13
C VAL A 163 27.81 5.67 -0.28
N PHE A 164 27.17 5.48 0.87
CA PHE A 164 26.94 6.56 1.82
C PHE A 164 28.04 6.57 2.88
N GLY A 165 28.83 7.64 2.91
CA GLY A 165 29.93 7.82 3.86
C GLY A 165 29.46 8.49 5.15
N HIS A 166 28.69 7.79 5.99
CA HIS A 166 28.47 8.27 7.36
C HIS A 166 29.58 7.76 8.29
N GLN A 167 30.37 8.70 8.81
CA GLN A 167 31.19 8.52 10.00
C GLN A 167 30.38 8.98 11.21
N GLY A 168 29.57 8.10 11.80
CA GLY A 168 28.85 8.43 13.03
C GLY A 168 27.89 7.33 13.48
N GLU A 169 28.02 6.89 14.72
CA GLU A 169 27.19 5.87 15.38
C GLU A 169 25.73 6.32 15.65
N GLU A 170 25.31 7.51 15.20
CA GLU A 170 24.01 8.10 15.60
C GLU A 170 22.77 7.59 14.83
N SER A 171 22.91 6.59 13.96
CA SER A 171 21.96 6.38 12.84
C SER A 171 20.62 5.67 13.15
N PHE A 172 20.39 5.07 14.33
CA PHE A 172 19.12 4.41 14.64
C PHE A 172 18.74 4.56 16.11
N VAL A 173 17.43 4.64 16.40
CA VAL A 173 16.92 4.76 17.77
C VAL A 173 17.35 3.53 18.57
N SER A 174 18.17 3.73 19.60
CA SER A 174 18.57 2.67 20.52
C SER A 174 17.35 2.00 21.16
N ARG A 175 17.47 0.74 21.60
CA ARG A 175 16.36 0.06 22.29
C ARG A 175 15.85 0.82 23.51
N LEU A 176 16.74 1.45 24.27
CA LEU A 176 16.37 2.23 25.46
C LEU A 176 15.61 3.50 25.06
N SER A 177 16.11 4.26 24.09
CA SER A 177 15.42 5.46 23.60
C SER A 177 14.09 5.14 22.88
N PHE A 178 13.93 3.92 22.35
CA PHE A 178 12.65 3.49 21.77
C PHE A 178 11.57 3.31 22.84
N LEU A 179 11.90 2.80 24.02
CA LEU A 179 10.96 2.62 25.13
C LEU A 179 10.47 3.94 25.75
N GLU A 180 11.07 5.06 25.35
CA GLU A 180 10.63 6.41 25.70
C GLU A 180 9.73 7.04 24.62
N SER A 181 9.37 6.30 23.56
CA SER A 181 8.53 6.83 22.46
C SER A 181 7.19 7.37 22.93
N TRP A 182 6.62 6.79 23.99
CA TRP A 182 5.36 7.24 24.57
C TRP A 182 5.39 8.70 25.06
N LYS A 183 6.56 9.21 25.48
CA LYS A 183 6.73 10.59 25.96
C LYS A 183 6.39 11.63 24.90
N PHE A 184 6.51 11.30 23.62
CA PHE A 184 6.14 12.19 22.50
C PHE A 184 4.63 12.47 22.38
N ASP A 185 3.80 11.66 23.05
CA ASP A 185 2.35 11.85 23.09
C ASP A 185 1.79 11.89 24.52
N GLU A 186 2.67 12.06 25.50
CA GLU A 186 2.33 12.22 26.91
C GLU A 186 1.25 13.31 27.14
N PRO A 187 1.25 14.48 26.46
CA PRO A 187 0.18 15.46 26.63
C PRO A 187 -1.22 14.99 26.20
N TRP A 188 -1.33 14.00 25.32
CA TRP A 188 -2.62 13.38 24.98
C TRP A 188 -2.96 12.29 26.02
N LEU A 189 -1.97 11.47 26.39
CA LEU A 189 -2.14 10.40 27.37
C LEU A 189 -2.56 10.94 28.76
N ASN A 190 -1.90 11.98 29.25
CA ASN A 190 -2.24 12.66 30.51
C ASN A 190 -3.63 13.32 30.47
N TYR A 191 -4.03 13.83 29.30
CA TYR A 191 -5.39 14.34 29.11
C TYR A 191 -6.41 13.19 29.27
N VAL A 192 -6.20 12.06 28.60
CA VAL A 192 -7.08 10.89 28.73
C VAL A 192 -7.13 10.38 30.18
N GLN A 193 -5.99 10.30 30.87
CA GLN A 193 -5.92 9.91 32.28
C GLN A 193 -6.78 10.81 33.17
N THR A 194 -6.63 12.13 33.01
CA THR A 194 -7.35 13.13 33.80
C THR A 194 -8.86 13.02 33.57
N GLU A 195 -9.26 12.93 32.31
CA GLU A 195 -10.66 12.83 31.91
C GLU A 195 -11.31 11.51 32.36
N TYR A 196 -10.55 10.40 32.34
CA TYR A 196 -10.99 9.11 32.88
C TYR A 196 -11.29 9.19 34.38
N GLN A 197 -10.44 9.89 35.15
CA GLN A 197 -10.62 10.06 36.60
C GLN A 197 -11.79 10.98 36.97
N ASN A 198 -12.14 11.95 36.10
CA ASN A 198 -13.18 12.94 36.38
C ASN A 198 -14.62 12.43 36.21
N VAL A 199 -14.83 11.18 35.78
CA VAL A 199 -16.16 10.53 35.62
C VAL A 199 -17.17 11.46 34.92
N LEU A 200 -16.75 12.14 33.86
CA LEU A 200 -17.66 12.98 33.08
C LEU A 200 -18.69 12.10 32.37
N ALA A 201 -19.87 12.68 32.08
CA ALA A 201 -20.90 11.99 31.32
C ALA A 201 -20.33 11.58 29.94
N PRO A 202 -20.62 10.36 29.43
CA PRO A 202 -20.04 9.83 28.18
C PRO A 202 -20.19 10.76 26.97
N ASP A 203 -21.22 11.61 26.98
CA ASP A 203 -21.64 12.45 25.86
C ASP A 203 -20.78 13.74 25.73
N GLU A 204 -19.99 14.08 26.77
CA GLU A 204 -19.16 15.30 26.83
C GLU A 204 -17.65 15.02 26.61
N LEU A 205 -17.26 13.74 26.58
CA LEU A 205 -15.86 13.30 26.48
C LEU A 205 -15.39 13.13 25.03
N ASN A 206 -14.58 14.08 24.53
CA ASN A 206 -13.89 13.91 23.25
C ASN A 206 -12.45 13.41 23.43
N LEU A 207 -12.31 12.11 23.71
CA LEU A 207 -11.00 11.44 23.88
C LEU A 207 -10.31 11.09 22.55
N SER A 208 -10.88 11.47 21.42
CA SER A 208 -10.35 11.13 20.11
C SER A 208 -8.96 11.74 19.92
N TRP A 209 -7.96 10.88 19.74
CA TRP A 209 -6.59 11.26 19.43
C TRP A 209 -6.51 12.33 18.33
N SER A 210 -7.22 12.10 17.21
CA SER A 210 -7.24 13.07 16.09
C SER A 210 -7.91 14.39 16.47
N ALA A 211 -8.97 14.36 17.28
CA ALA A 211 -9.70 15.59 17.64
C ALA A 211 -8.90 16.46 18.60
N ILE A 212 -8.24 15.86 19.60
CA ILE A 212 -7.40 16.57 20.58
C ILE A 212 -6.19 17.20 19.90
N HIS A 213 -5.50 16.46 19.04
CA HIS A 213 -4.38 17.05 18.31
C HIS A 213 -4.86 18.13 17.34
N ALA A 214 -6.02 17.98 16.70
CA ALA A 214 -6.58 19.03 15.85
C ALA A 214 -6.97 20.29 16.64
N SER A 215 -7.54 20.17 17.85
CA SER A 215 -7.96 21.32 18.66
C SER A 215 -6.79 22.18 19.16
N ARG A 216 -5.58 21.60 19.20
CA ARG A 216 -4.33 22.28 19.59
C ARG A 216 -3.63 22.97 18.42
N GLN A 217 -4.17 22.90 17.21
CA GLN A 217 -3.56 23.46 16.01
C GLN A 217 -4.30 24.70 15.54
N LYS A 218 -3.58 25.58 14.85
CA LYS A 218 -4.16 26.70 14.11
C LYS A 218 -4.21 26.36 12.62
N PRO A 219 -5.25 26.79 11.89
CA PRO A 219 -5.27 26.65 10.44
C PRO A 219 -4.02 27.30 9.85
N PRO A 220 -3.40 26.74 8.81
CA PRO A 220 -2.29 27.41 8.16
C PRO A 220 -2.83 28.66 7.46
N ASP A 221 -2.32 29.83 7.83
CA ASP A 221 -2.82 31.13 7.34
C ASP A 221 -2.71 31.27 5.81
N ASP A 222 -1.70 30.64 5.19
CA ASP A 222 -1.36 30.78 3.77
C ASP A 222 -1.63 29.54 2.90
N ALA A 223 -2.19 28.46 3.46
CA ALA A 223 -2.36 27.21 2.71
C ALA A 223 -3.59 27.24 1.80
N LEU A 224 -3.43 26.68 0.59
CA LEU A 224 -4.54 26.41 -0.34
C LEU A 224 -4.68 24.89 -0.54
N PRO A 225 -5.89 24.37 -0.80
CA PRO A 225 -6.05 22.99 -1.21
C PRO A 225 -5.21 22.70 -2.45
N GLY A 226 -4.53 21.56 -2.45
CA GLY A 226 -3.76 21.08 -3.59
C GLY A 226 -4.67 20.77 -4.78
N LEU A 227 -4.08 20.77 -5.97
CA LEU A 227 -4.74 20.30 -7.18
C LEU A 227 -4.29 18.88 -7.49
N SER A 228 -5.21 18.09 -8.04
CA SER A 228 -4.93 16.73 -8.45
C SER A 228 -5.59 16.41 -9.78
N ALA A 229 -4.86 15.71 -10.65
CA ALA A 229 -5.38 15.21 -11.92
C ALA A 229 -4.95 13.75 -12.12
N LEU A 230 -5.81 12.93 -12.74
CA LEU A 230 -5.50 11.57 -13.16
C LEU A 230 -5.25 11.57 -14.66
N LEU A 231 -4.06 11.16 -15.09
CA LEU A 231 -3.76 10.98 -16.51
C LEU A 231 -4.50 9.76 -17.07
N PRO A 232 -4.70 9.66 -18.40
CA PRO A 232 -5.24 8.46 -19.01
C PRO A 232 -4.50 7.18 -18.56
N LEU A 233 -5.25 6.09 -18.41
CA LEU A 233 -4.73 4.83 -17.87
C LEU A 233 -3.89 4.08 -18.91
N PHE A 234 -2.82 3.46 -18.44
CA PHE A 234 -1.94 2.60 -19.23
C PHE A 234 -2.33 1.13 -19.07
N PRO A 235 -2.29 0.31 -20.13
CA PRO A 235 -2.50 -1.13 -20.02
C PRO A 235 -1.27 -1.87 -19.45
N ASP A 236 -0.10 -1.24 -19.49
CA ASP A 236 1.18 -1.81 -19.05
C ASP A 236 1.25 -2.03 -17.53
N ASP A 237 2.05 -3.01 -17.13
CA ASP A 237 2.35 -3.32 -15.73
C ASP A 237 3.05 -2.13 -15.06
N SER A 238 2.45 -1.63 -13.98
CA SER A 238 2.91 -0.48 -13.20
C SER A 238 4.31 -0.62 -12.63
N THR A 239 4.81 -1.85 -12.51
CA THR A 239 6.12 -2.18 -11.95
C THR A 239 7.14 -2.59 -13.00
N SER A 240 6.76 -2.60 -14.28
CA SER A 240 7.70 -2.93 -15.36
C SER A 240 8.73 -1.80 -15.55
N PRO A 241 10.00 -2.12 -15.90
CA PRO A 241 11.02 -1.10 -16.15
C PRO A 241 10.59 -0.08 -17.21
N SER A 242 9.96 -0.56 -18.29
CA SER A 242 9.43 0.28 -19.36
C SER A 242 8.42 1.30 -18.84
N MET A 243 7.44 0.86 -18.04
CA MET A 243 6.41 1.73 -17.48
C MET A 243 6.99 2.71 -16.44
N ILE A 244 7.99 2.30 -15.66
CA ILE A 244 8.66 3.19 -14.72
C ILE A 244 9.44 4.29 -15.45
N CYS A 245 10.27 3.95 -16.44
CA CYS A 245 10.98 4.97 -17.23
C CYS A 245 9.98 5.93 -17.91
N HIS A 246 8.92 5.39 -18.52
CA HIS A 246 7.87 6.18 -19.15
C HIS A 246 7.18 7.15 -18.19
N ARG A 247 6.91 6.71 -16.95
CA ARG A 247 6.35 7.56 -15.88
C ARG A 247 7.29 8.68 -15.46
N LEU A 248 8.59 8.39 -15.35
CA LEU A 248 9.59 9.39 -15.00
C LEU A 248 9.76 10.41 -16.12
N ASP A 249 9.75 9.98 -17.38
CA ASP A 249 9.81 10.88 -18.55
C ASP A 249 8.58 11.82 -18.57
N ILE A 250 7.37 11.27 -18.43
CA ILE A 250 6.13 12.06 -18.35
C ILE A 250 6.19 13.04 -17.16
N GLY A 251 6.66 12.58 -16.00
CA GLY A 251 6.78 13.41 -14.80
C GLY A 251 7.75 14.58 -15.01
N GLN A 252 8.92 14.32 -15.61
CA GLN A 252 9.89 15.37 -15.97
C GLN A 252 9.30 16.38 -16.96
N ASP A 253 8.64 15.90 -18.03
CA ASP A 253 8.05 16.78 -19.04
C ASP A 253 6.96 17.69 -18.45
N ILE A 254 6.06 17.13 -17.64
CA ILE A 254 4.99 17.90 -16.99
C ILE A 254 5.57 18.90 -16.00
N THR A 255 6.51 18.49 -15.15
CA THR A 255 7.15 19.40 -14.19
C THR A 255 7.90 20.52 -14.92
N GLN A 256 8.65 20.21 -15.98
CA GLN A 256 9.38 21.22 -16.74
C GLN A 256 8.45 22.19 -17.47
N HIS A 257 7.28 21.73 -17.93
CA HIS A 257 6.28 22.59 -18.57
C HIS A 257 5.57 23.50 -17.58
N VAL A 258 5.15 22.96 -16.43
CA VAL A 258 4.36 23.69 -15.43
C VAL A 258 5.23 24.57 -14.53
N ASN A 259 6.39 24.05 -14.10
CA ASN A 259 7.33 24.72 -13.20
C ASN A 259 8.77 24.52 -13.69
N PRO A 260 9.21 25.26 -14.73
CA PRO A 260 10.55 25.13 -15.29
C PRO A 260 11.66 25.21 -14.22
N GLY A 261 12.57 24.23 -14.22
CA GLY A 261 13.68 24.15 -13.26
C GLY A 261 13.33 23.57 -11.89
N GLN A 262 12.08 23.18 -11.65
CA GLN A 262 11.70 22.41 -10.47
C GLN A 262 12.13 20.94 -10.62
N THR A 263 12.71 20.37 -9.57
CA THR A 263 12.97 18.92 -9.51
C THR A 263 11.66 18.16 -9.30
N PRO A 264 11.33 17.17 -10.15
CA PRO A 264 10.12 16.37 -9.98
C PRO A 264 10.24 15.40 -8.80
N VAL A 265 9.08 15.10 -8.18
CA VAL A 265 8.94 14.14 -7.09
C VAL A 265 7.94 13.06 -7.52
N MET A 266 8.31 11.78 -7.37
CA MET A 266 7.46 10.64 -7.73
C MET A 266 7.23 9.79 -6.49
N CYS A 267 5.97 9.51 -6.18
CA CYS A 267 5.61 8.61 -5.08
C CYS A 267 5.13 7.26 -5.61
N GLY A 268 5.50 6.20 -4.92
CA GLY A 268 5.06 4.84 -5.23
C GLY A 268 5.00 3.95 -4.01
N ASP A 269 4.14 2.94 -4.07
CA ASP A 269 4.16 1.85 -3.09
C ASP A 269 5.48 1.05 -3.17
N GLN A 270 5.66 0.08 -2.28
CA GLN A 270 6.94 -0.61 -2.13
C GLN A 270 7.50 -1.19 -3.45
N PRO A 271 6.72 -1.89 -4.30
CA PRO A 271 7.21 -2.37 -5.60
C PRO A 271 7.60 -1.24 -6.56
N ILE A 272 6.79 -0.18 -6.66
CA ILE A 272 7.08 0.96 -7.54
C ILE A 272 8.32 1.71 -7.05
N TYR A 273 8.41 2.01 -5.75
CA TYR A 273 9.57 2.66 -5.12
C TYR A 273 10.86 1.88 -5.41
N ALA A 274 10.85 0.57 -5.18
CA ALA A 274 11.99 -0.30 -5.42
C ALA A 274 12.45 -0.25 -6.89
N MET A 275 11.51 -0.34 -7.83
CA MET A 275 11.84 -0.28 -9.25
C MET A 275 12.35 1.10 -9.67
N CYS A 276 11.75 2.19 -9.16
CA CYS A 276 12.26 3.54 -9.36
C CYS A 276 13.73 3.65 -8.92
N LYS A 277 14.08 3.20 -7.71
CA LYS A 277 15.47 3.22 -7.23
C LYS A 277 16.41 2.41 -8.12
N ILE A 278 15.98 1.21 -8.57
CA ILE A 278 16.75 0.40 -9.51
C ILE A 278 16.97 1.15 -10.83
N VAL A 279 15.97 1.86 -11.34
CA VAL A 279 16.06 2.71 -12.54
C VAL A 279 17.04 3.86 -12.33
N GLN A 280 16.97 4.58 -11.20
CA GLN A 280 17.90 5.68 -10.88
C GLN A 280 19.37 5.20 -10.86
N TRP A 281 19.62 4.02 -10.28
CA TRP A 281 20.98 3.48 -10.17
C TRP A 281 21.51 2.83 -11.46
N ASN A 282 20.64 2.47 -12.40
CA ASN A 282 21.05 2.02 -13.73
C ASN A 282 21.30 3.17 -14.71
N TRP A 283 20.59 4.28 -14.56
CA TRP A 283 20.67 5.44 -15.46
C TRP A 283 20.76 6.76 -14.70
N PRO A 284 21.88 7.00 -13.98
CA PRO A 284 22.05 8.21 -13.17
C PRO A 284 22.05 9.50 -13.99
N ASP A 285 22.45 9.44 -15.26
CA ASP A 285 22.47 10.61 -16.15
C ASP A 285 21.04 11.07 -16.52
N ASN A 286 20.08 10.16 -16.55
CA ASN A 286 18.68 10.46 -16.92
C ASN A 286 17.78 10.65 -15.69
N TYR A 287 17.94 9.76 -14.71
CA TYR A 287 17.02 9.60 -13.58
C TYR A 287 17.72 9.65 -12.22
N GLY A 288 18.96 10.12 -12.15
CA GLY A 288 19.76 10.14 -10.93
C GLY A 288 19.09 10.79 -9.72
N GLU A 289 19.62 10.50 -8.55
CA GLU A 289 19.10 11.01 -7.26
C GLU A 289 19.17 12.54 -7.18
N ASP A 290 20.03 13.18 -7.98
CA ASP A 290 20.18 14.62 -8.18
C ASP A 290 19.16 15.23 -9.18
N LYS A 291 18.42 14.39 -9.91
CA LYS A 291 17.49 14.82 -10.99
C LYS A 291 16.03 14.52 -10.67
N TYR A 292 15.78 13.55 -9.81
CA TYR A 292 14.43 13.09 -9.51
C TYR A 292 14.39 12.55 -8.07
N PHE A 293 13.50 13.08 -7.23
CA PHE A 293 13.29 12.52 -5.90
C PHE A 293 12.19 11.45 -5.92
N ILE A 294 12.45 10.29 -5.35
CA ILE A 294 11.48 9.20 -5.25
C ILE A 294 11.00 9.09 -3.81
N MET A 295 9.72 9.37 -3.57
CA MET A 295 9.08 9.26 -2.27
C MET A 295 8.54 7.84 -2.06
N PHE A 296 8.87 7.21 -0.93
CA PHE A 296 8.30 5.91 -0.56
C PHE A 296 6.90 6.11 0.03
N GLY A 297 5.89 5.51 -0.59
CA GLY A 297 4.47 5.57 -0.22
C GLY A 297 4.22 5.37 1.27
N GLU A 298 3.92 6.48 1.93
CA GLU A 298 3.84 6.59 3.39
C GLU A 298 2.57 5.93 3.92
N PHE A 299 1.50 5.90 3.12
CA PHE A 299 0.29 5.17 3.49
C PHE A 299 0.53 3.66 3.49
N ARG A 300 1.31 3.15 2.54
CA ARG A 300 1.73 1.75 2.54
C ARG A 300 2.71 1.43 3.66
N ILE A 301 3.57 2.36 4.05
CA ILE A 301 4.39 2.26 5.26
C ILE A 301 3.47 2.14 6.51
N GLU A 302 2.48 3.04 6.69
CA GLU A 302 1.50 2.98 7.79
C GLU A 302 0.81 1.60 7.84
N GLN A 303 0.28 1.14 6.70
CA GLN A 303 -0.38 -0.15 6.59
C GLN A 303 0.52 -1.32 6.96
N SER A 304 1.76 -1.31 6.49
CA SER A 304 2.73 -2.36 6.76
C SER A 304 3.11 -2.40 8.25
N PHE A 305 3.25 -1.24 8.88
CA PHE A 305 3.53 -1.14 10.32
C PHE A 305 2.33 -1.56 11.19
N LEU A 306 1.11 -1.21 10.79
CA LEU A 306 -0.11 -1.72 11.43
C LEU A 306 -0.16 -3.25 11.40
N LYS A 307 0.18 -3.87 10.27
CA LYS A 307 0.25 -5.34 10.13
C LYS A 307 1.37 -5.96 10.96
N LEU A 308 2.45 -5.22 11.19
CA LEU A 308 3.52 -5.61 12.10
C LEU A 308 3.02 -5.63 13.54
N ILE A 309 2.37 -4.56 14.00
CA ILE A 309 1.76 -4.51 15.34
C ILE A 309 0.71 -5.62 15.49
N GLY A 310 -0.12 -5.83 14.47
CA GLY A 310 -1.10 -6.91 14.44
C GLY A 310 -0.48 -8.30 14.60
N HIS A 311 0.69 -8.54 13.99
CA HIS A 311 1.46 -9.78 14.18
C HIS A 311 2.02 -9.87 15.59
N ALA A 312 2.60 -8.79 16.11
CA ALA A 312 3.14 -8.72 17.47
C ALA A 312 2.09 -9.03 18.55
N MET A 313 0.85 -8.58 18.33
CA MET A 313 -0.29 -8.79 19.23
C MET A 313 -1.05 -10.10 18.97
N GLY A 314 -0.62 -10.90 17.99
CA GLY A 314 -1.26 -12.16 17.64
C GLY A 314 -1.29 -13.14 18.82
N GLY A 315 -2.48 -13.55 19.24
CA GLY A 315 -2.64 -14.55 20.31
C GLY A 315 -2.48 -14.01 21.73
N CYS A 316 -2.26 -12.70 21.95
CA CYS A 316 -2.06 -12.14 23.30
C CYS A 316 -3.35 -11.86 24.08
N GLY A 317 -4.52 -12.28 23.58
CA GLY A 317 -5.83 -12.04 24.19
C GLY A 317 -6.47 -10.69 23.85
N TRP A 318 -5.80 -9.80 23.11
CA TRP A 318 -6.34 -8.48 22.71
C TRP A 318 -7.69 -8.59 22.00
N VAL A 319 -7.86 -9.59 21.13
CA VAL A 319 -9.13 -9.83 20.39
C VAL A 319 -10.30 -10.03 21.35
N SER A 320 -10.12 -10.90 22.34
CA SER A 320 -11.15 -11.19 23.33
C SER A 320 -11.43 -9.99 24.23
N ILE A 321 -10.39 -9.22 24.61
CA ILE A 321 -10.54 -7.98 25.39
C ILE A 321 -11.39 -6.96 24.62
N MET A 322 -11.12 -6.75 23.33
CA MET A 322 -11.84 -5.78 22.49
C MET A 322 -13.31 -6.16 22.27
N ALA A 323 -13.61 -7.45 22.17
CA ALA A 323 -14.99 -7.93 22.04
C ALA A 323 -15.74 -7.86 23.38
N ALA A 324 -15.09 -8.29 24.48
CA ALA A 324 -15.69 -8.26 25.82
C ALA A 324 -15.97 -6.83 26.30
N SER A 325 -15.11 -5.87 25.94
CA SER A 325 -15.30 -4.44 26.25
C SER A 325 -16.31 -3.74 25.34
N GLN A 326 -16.87 -4.44 24.35
CA GLN A 326 -17.85 -3.90 23.39
C GLN A 326 -17.32 -2.72 22.54
N VAL A 327 -15.99 -2.54 22.48
CA VAL A 327 -15.36 -1.57 21.55
C VAL A 327 -15.60 -2.01 20.09
N VAL A 328 -15.70 -3.33 19.86
CA VAL A 328 -16.14 -3.91 18.60
C VAL A 328 -17.29 -4.89 18.83
N SER A 329 -18.05 -5.17 17.76
CA SER A 329 -19.23 -6.04 17.84
C SER A 329 -18.94 -7.53 18.03
N SER A 330 -17.72 -7.98 17.76
CA SER A 330 -17.34 -9.40 17.83
C SER A 330 -15.82 -9.59 17.79
N GLU A 331 -15.36 -10.77 18.21
CA GLU A 331 -13.96 -11.18 18.05
C GLU A 331 -13.53 -11.20 16.56
N THR A 332 -14.42 -11.61 15.65
CA THR A 332 -14.17 -11.55 14.21
C THR A 332 -13.91 -10.11 13.74
N ALA A 333 -14.67 -9.15 14.28
CA ALA A 333 -14.43 -7.73 13.98
C ALA A 333 -13.07 -7.28 14.52
N ALA A 334 -12.69 -7.64 15.75
CA ALA A 334 -11.37 -7.35 16.30
C ALA A 334 -10.24 -7.99 15.47
N GLN A 335 -10.38 -9.26 15.07
CA GLN A 335 -9.41 -9.95 14.22
C GLN A 335 -9.21 -9.21 12.88
N SER A 336 -10.28 -8.66 12.31
CA SER A 336 -10.18 -7.86 11.07
C SER A 336 -9.38 -6.56 11.24
N LEU A 337 -9.33 -6.01 12.47
CA LEU A 337 -8.52 -4.83 12.79
C LEU A 337 -7.03 -5.20 12.94
N LEU A 338 -6.71 -6.34 13.58
CA LEU A 338 -5.33 -6.85 13.62
C LEU A 338 -4.81 -7.23 12.22
N ALA A 339 -5.68 -7.79 11.37
CA ALA A 339 -5.36 -8.07 9.97
C ALA A 339 -5.33 -6.81 9.08
N VAL A 340 -5.72 -5.64 9.62
CA VAL A 340 -5.71 -4.34 8.95
C VAL A 340 -6.58 -4.32 7.68
N HIS A 341 -7.78 -4.89 7.74
CA HIS A 341 -8.75 -4.77 6.64
C HIS A 341 -9.25 -3.32 6.48
N HIS A 342 -9.18 -2.53 7.55
CA HIS A 342 -9.57 -1.12 7.56
C HIS A 342 -8.54 -0.28 8.32
N VAL A 343 -7.63 0.38 7.63
CA VAL A 343 -6.54 1.19 8.21
C VAL A 343 -7.04 2.17 9.26
N LYS A 344 -8.06 2.97 8.92
CA LYS A 344 -8.64 3.98 9.82
C LYS A 344 -9.16 3.35 11.11
N LYS A 345 -9.94 2.27 11.02
CA LYS A 345 -10.51 1.58 12.19
C LYS A 345 -9.43 0.89 13.03
N SER A 346 -8.44 0.29 12.38
CA SER A 346 -7.33 -0.42 13.04
C SER A 346 -6.49 0.57 13.86
N ARG A 347 -6.13 1.72 13.28
CA ARG A 347 -5.47 2.81 13.99
C ARG A 347 -6.30 3.33 15.18
N SER A 348 -7.60 3.54 15.00
CA SER A 348 -8.47 4.00 16.09
C SER A 348 -8.51 3.00 17.24
N ALA A 349 -8.60 1.70 16.95
CA ALA A 349 -8.57 0.66 17.99
C ALA A 349 -7.23 0.60 18.73
N LEU A 350 -6.11 0.77 18.03
CA LEU A 350 -4.80 0.86 18.66
C LEU A 350 -4.66 2.13 19.51
N ALA A 351 -5.19 3.27 19.08
CA ALA A 351 -5.22 4.48 19.93
C ALA A 351 -6.00 4.25 21.24
N VAL A 352 -7.16 3.59 21.18
CA VAL A 352 -7.90 3.18 22.39
C VAL A 352 -7.07 2.23 23.25
N THR A 353 -6.35 1.29 22.63
CA THR A 353 -5.46 0.36 23.34
C THR A 353 -4.34 1.09 24.06
N ALA A 354 -3.67 2.06 23.42
CA ALA A 354 -2.62 2.85 24.03
C ALA A 354 -3.14 3.70 25.20
N ALA A 355 -4.29 4.34 25.04
CA ALA A 355 -4.96 5.07 26.10
C ALA A 355 -5.26 4.16 27.32
N ALA A 356 -5.86 2.99 27.09
CA ALA A 356 -6.18 2.04 28.15
C ALA A 356 -4.93 1.52 28.85
N LEU A 357 -3.87 1.17 28.10
CA LEU A 357 -2.59 0.74 28.69
C LEU A 357 -1.98 1.82 29.56
N PHE A 358 -2.01 3.08 29.13
CA PHE A 358 -1.48 4.19 29.94
C PHE A 358 -2.25 4.39 31.23
N VAL A 359 -3.57 4.27 31.20
CA VAL A 359 -4.41 4.35 32.41
C VAL A 359 -4.06 3.23 33.39
N LEU A 360 -4.00 1.99 32.91
CA LEU A 360 -3.65 0.83 33.72
C LEU A 360 -2.23 0.92 34.29
N LEU A 361 -1.27 1.47 33.54
CA LEU A 361 0.10 1.70 34.02
C LEU A 361 0.12 2.71 35.16
N ASN A 362 -0.64 3.81 35.06
CA ASN A 362 -0.75 4.80 36.13
C ASN A 362 -1.41 4.21 37.38
N GLU A 363 -2.51 3.46 37.23
CA GLU A 363 -3.18 2.79 38.35
C GLU A 363 -2.24 1.82 39.07
N ALA A 364 -1.57 0.94 38.32
CA ALA A 364 -0.61 -0.01 38.89
C ALA A 364 0.56 0.69 39.59
N HIS A 365 1.06 1.81 39.05
CA HIS A 365 2.10 2.62 39.70
C HIS A 365 1.62 3.20 41.03
N GLN A 366 0.40 3.74 41.08
CA GLN A 366 -0.18 4.30 42.29
C GLN A 366 -0.42 3.23 43.37
N GLU A 367 -0.88 2.03 42.98
CA GLU A 367 -1.13 0.91 43.88
C GLU A 367 0.17 0.32 44.46
N GLU A 368 1.20 0.16 43.64
CA GLU A 368 2.44 -0.49 44.07
C GLU A 368 3.41 0.46 44.78
N ASN A 369 3.63 1.65 44.22
CA ASN A 369 4.64 2.58 44.75
C ASN A 369 4.49 4.02 44.23
N ALA A 370 3.44 4.72 44.67
CA ALA A 370 3.16 6.11 44.31
C ALA A 370 4.32 7.10 44.62
N ALA A 371 5.21 6.77 45.57
CA ALA A 371 6.34 7.62 45.95
C ALA A 371 7.52 7.51 44.98
N LYS A 372 7.62 6.42 44.20
CA LYS A 372 8.68 6.24 43.20
C LYS A 372 8.34 7.04 41.95
N ALA A 373 9.34 7.65 41.29
CA ALA A 373 9.12 8.29 39.99
C ALA A 373 8.63 7.28 38.95
N PHE A 374 7.63 7.67 38.15
CA PHE A 374 6.95 6.79 37.18
C PHE A 374 7.92 6.11 36.21
N ASP A 375 8.82 6.87 35.59
CA ASP A 375 9.86 6.34 34.69
C ASP A 375 10.74 5.28 35.38
N SER A 376 11.20 5.56 36.60
CA SER A 376 12.04 4.61 37.34
C SER A 376 11.29 3.35 37.78
N TRP A 377 9.97 3.44 37.95
CA TRP A 377 9.12 2.28 38.20
C TRP A 377 8.94 1.45 36.92
N ILE A 378 8.67 2.07 35.79
CA ILE A 378 8.60 1.41 34.47
C ILE A 378 9.91 0.66 34.18
N ASP A 379 11.07 1.29 34.38
CA ASP A 379 12.39 0.69 34.11
C ASP A 379 12.70 -0.51 34.99
N GLU A 380 12.22 -0.51 36.24
CA GLU A 380 12.30 -1.67 37.13
C GLU A 380 11.39 -2.79 36.65
N ARG A 381 10.11 -2.48 36.38
CA ARG A 381 9.14 -3.48 35.94
C ARG A 381 9.46 -4.11 34.59
N CYS A 382 10.03 -3.35 33.66
CA CYS A 382 10.55 -3.88 32.40
C CYS A 382 11.71 -4.86 32.57
N ARG A 383 12.52 -4.72 33.63
CA ARG A 383 13.62 -5.65 33.93
C ARG A 383 13.14 -6.89 34.68
N ASP A 384 12.11 -6.74 35.51
CA ASP A 384 11.66 -7.80 36.42
C ASP A 384 10.57 -8.70 35.82
N SER A 385 9.85 -8.23 34.78
CA SER A 385 8.72 -8.96 34.20
C SER A 385 8.69 -8.89 32.68
N ASP A 386 8.90 -10.03 32.04
CA ASP A 386 8.78 -10.19 30.58
C ASP A 386 7.38 -9.81 30.07
N THR A 387 6.34 -10.07 30.86
CA THR A 387 4.96 -9.72 30.50
C THR A 387 4.75 -8.21 30.53
N PHE A 388 5.30 -7.53 31.53
CA PHE A 388 5.27 -6.07 31.60
C PHE A 388 6.03 -5.47 30.43
N TYR A 389 7.25 -5.96 30.20
CA TYR A 389 8.09 -5.52 29.09
C TYR A 389 7.39 -5.69 27.74
N TYR A 390 6.75 -6.84 27.49
CA TYR A 390 6.00 -7.10 26.27
C TYR A 390 4.88 -6.06 26.05
N TRP A 391 4.03 -5.80 27.04
CA TRP A 391 2.92 -4.85 26.88
C TRP A 391 3.43 -3.41 26.77
N PHE A 392 4.50 -3.05 27.48
CA PHE A 392 5.11 -1.75 27.36
C PHE A 392 5.80 -1.54 26.00
N LEU A 393 6.33 -2.61 25.41
CA LEU A 393 6.85 -2.60 24.05
C LEU A 393 5.73 -2.38 23.02
N ILE A 394 4.62 -3.13 23.14
CA ILE A 394 3.43 -2.93 22.29
C ILE A 394 2.90 -1.50 22.40
N PHE A 395 2.83 -0.96 23.63
CA PHE A 395 2.44 0.42 23.87
C PHE A 395 3.32 1.40 23.09
N ASN A 396 4.65 1.26 23.18
CA ASN A 396 5.57 2.13 22.45
C ASN A 396 5.48 1.96 20.92
N LEU A 397 5.30 0.73 20.41
CA LEU A 397 5.06 0.50 18.97
C LEU A 397 3.80 1.23 18.49
N ILE A 398 2.72 1.20 19.26
CA ILE A 398 1.49 1.92 18.95
C ILE A 398 1.74 3.43 18.95
N ILE A 399 2.43 3.97 19.96
CA ILE A 399 2.72 5.41 20.00
C ILE A 399 3.62 5.81 18.83
N THR A 400 4.63 5.02 18.45
CA THR A 400 5.46 5.29 17.27
C THR A 400 4.62 5.37 15.99
N LEU A 401 3.65 4.46 15.81
CA LEU A 401 2.71 4.51 14.69
C LEU A 401 1.87 5.80 14.71
N LEU A 402 1.31 6.16 15.87
CA LEU A 402 0.50 7.37 16.01
C LEU A 402 1.34 8.62 15.75
N ARG A 403 2.58 8.66 16.21
CA ARG A 403 3.56 9.71 15.98
C ARG A 403 3.86 9.87 14.48
N PHE A 404 4.07 8.77 13.76
CA PHE A 404 4.24 8.77 12.29
C PHE A 404 3.02 9.37 11.58
N VAL A 405 1.82 8.92 11.95
CA VAL A 405 0.55 9.45 11.41
C VAL A 405 0.37 10.93 11.74
N LYS A 406 0.77 11.35 12.95
CA LYS A 406 0.70 12.75 13.40
C LYS A 406 1.55 13.62 12.51
N ALA A 407 2.79 13.21 12.28
CA ALA A 407 3.74 13.90 11.42
C ALA A 407 3.18 14.11 10.01
N LEU A 408 2.61 13.06 9.40
CA LEU A 408 1.97 13.15 8.08
C LEU A 408 0.79 14.13 8.09
N ARG A 409 -0.14 13.97 9.04
CA ARG A 409 -1.37 14.78 9.11
C ARG A 409 -1.11 16.24 9.45
N LEU A 410 -0.07 16.52 10.22
CA LEU A 410 0.37 17.88 10.59
C LEU A 410 1.39 18.46 9.63
N ARG A 411 1.83 17.70 8.62
CA ARG A 411 2.85 18.12 7.65
C ARG A 411 4.18 18.46 8.33
N ASP A 412 4.52 17.74 9.40
CA ASP A 412 5.78 17.88 10.12
C ASP A 412 6.84 16.94 9.54
N TYR A 413 7.67 17.49 8.66
CA TYR A 413 8.70 16.73 7.96
C TYR A 413 9.80 16.20 8.88
N ASN A 414 10.18 16.99 9.90
CA ASN A 414 11.23 16.60 10.82
C ASN A 414 10.78 15.38 11.64
N GLU A 415 9.56 15.46 12.17
CA GLU A 415 8.97 14.38 12.95
C GLU A 415 8.75 13.12 12.09
N TYR A 416 8.37 13.30 10.82
CA TYR A 416 8.26 12.20 9.87
C TYR A 416 9.60 11.47 9.68
N CYS A 417 10.71 12.19 9.51
CA CYS A 417 12.03 11.58 9.38
C CYS A 417 12.45 10.83 10.65
N GLN A 418 12.22 11.42 11.83
CA GLN A 418 12.57 10.78 13.11
C GLN A 418 11.73 9.52 13.37
N THR A 419 10.44 9.56 13.06
CA THR A 419 9.54 8.40 13.23
C THR A 419 9.88 7.26 12.29
N LEU A 420 10.24 7.55 11.04
CA LEU A 420 10.74 6.52 10.11
C LEU A 420 11.98 5.80 10.65
N LYS A 421 12.95 6.54 11.21
CA LYS A 421 14.13 5.95 11.86
C LYS A 421 13.75 5.06 13.06
N ALA A 422 12.74 5.46 13.83
CA ALA A 422 12.23 4.65 14.95
C ALA A 422 11.48 3.39 14.48
N MET A 423 10.79 3.45 13.35
CA MET A 423 10.04 2.32 12.78
C MET A 423 10.95 1.31 12.07
N ALA A 424 12.04 1.76 11.44
CA ALA A 424 12.89 0.95 10.57
C ALA A 424 13.38 -0.38 11.18
N PRO A 425 13.92 -0.43 12.42
CA PRO A 425 14.42 -1.67 13.01
C PRO A 425 13.33 -2.75 13.15
N TRP A 426 12.08 -2.33 13.41
CA TRP A 426 10.98 -3.25 13.66
C TRP A 426 10.57 -4.03 12.41
N TYR A 427 10.67 -3.42 11.23
CA TYR A 427 10.41 -4.14 9.98
C TYR A 427 11.35 -5.33 9.80
N PHE A 428 12.61 -5.22 10.26
CA PHE A 428 13.52 -6.36 10.27
C PHE A 428 13.12 -7.39 11.34
N THR A 429 12.87 -6.94 12.57
CA THR A 429 12.48 -7.79 13.71
C THR A 429 11.26 -8.68 13.41
N TYR A 430 10.29 -8.17 12.65
CA TYR A 430 9.04 -8.87 12.32
C TYR A 430 8.99 -9.40 10.87
N ASP A 431 10.15 -9.67 10.27
CA ASP A 431 10.30 -10.31 8.95
C ASP A 431 9.51 -9.62 7.82
N ARG A 432 9.46 -8.29 7.85
CA ARG A 432 8.91 -7.47 6.76
C ARG A 432 10.02 -7.09 5.78
N GLN A 433 10.67 -8.10 5.21
CA GLN A 433 11.92 -7.97 4.45
C GLN A 433 11.91 -6.88 3.37
N ASN A 434 10.82 -6.78 2.62
CA ASN A 434 10.66 -5.76 1.58
C ASN A 434 10.76 -4.34 2.16
N TYR A 435 10.09 -4.07 3.27
CA TYR A 435 10.16 -2.75 3.93
C TYR A 435 11.48 -2.57 4.68
N ALA A 436 11.98 -3.61 5.35
CA ALA A 436 13.27 -3.61 6.03
C ALA A 436 14.43 -3.26 5.09
N ARG A 437 14.35 -3.67 3.81
CA ARG A 437 15.36 -3.36 2.78
C ARG A 437 15.27 -1.92 2.27
N TRP A 438 14.07 -1.41 2.03
CA TRP A 438 13.88 -0.15 1.31
C TRP A 438 13.69 1.08 2.20
N ILE A 439 13.24 0.93 3.45
CA ILE A 439 13.14 2.04 4.40
C ILE A 439 14.50 2.67 4.70
N PRO A 440 15.59 1.92 4.95
CA PRO A 440 16.90 2.53 5.14
C PRO A 440 17.40 3.33 3.93
N VAL A 441 17.08 2.88 2.71
CA VAL A 441 17.38 3.61 1.47
C VAL A 441 16.60 4.93 1.44
N HIS A 442 15.32 4.90 1.79
CA HIS A 442 14.49 6.11 1.86
C HIS A 442 14.97 7.09 2.93
N ILE A 443 15.34 6.59 4.12
CA ILE A 443 15.91 7.43 5.19
C ILE A 443 17.19 8.11 4.71
N ARG A 444 18.10 7.38 4.06
CA ARG A 444 19.32 7.95 3.46
C ARG A 444 18.97 9.05 2.46
N ASP A 445 18.01 8.82 1.57
CA ASP A 445 17.61 9.81 0.56
C ASP A 445 17.04 11.08 1.23
N LEU A 446 16.23 10.93 2.28
CA LEU A 446 15.69 12.05 3.06
C LEU A 446 16.78 12.83 3.82
N GLU A 447 17.82 12.16 4.29
CA GLU A 447 18.97 12.79 4.98
C GLU A 447 19.88 13.55 4.02
N ARG A 448 19.98 13.10 2.77
CA ARG A 448 20.79 13.74 1.72
C ARG A 448 20.08 14.89 1.03
N LEU A 449 18.75 14.99 1.13
CA LEU A 449 17.96 16.05 0.51
C LEU A 449 18.53 17.48 0.70
N PRO A 450 19.02 17.91 1.88
CA PRO A 450 19.60 19.25 2.05
C PRO A 450 20.81 19.52 1.16
N GLU A 451 21.59 18.49 0.84
CA GLU A 451 22.82 18.58 0.05
C GLU A 451 22.54 18.36 -1.44
N ASP A 452 21.79 17.29 -1.77
CA ASP A 452 21.58 16.84 -3.14
C ASP A 452 20.45 17.61 -3.84
N LEU A 453 19.37 17.96 -3.12
CA LEU A 453 18.15 18.58 -3.66
C LEU A 453 17.58 19.65 -2.71
N PRO A 454 18.31 20.74 -2.42
CA PRO A 454 17.94 21.72 -1.40
C PRO A 454 16.56 22.39 -1.65
N ALA A 455 16.18 22.59 -2.91
CA ALA A 455 14.85 23.14 -3.24
C ALA A 455 13.71 22.19 -2.84
N VAL A 456 13.89 20.87 -3.03
CA VAL A 456 12.90 19.87 -2.59
C VAL A 456 12.86 19.80 -1.07
N TYR A 457 14.03 19.87 -0.42
CA TYR A 457 14.13 19.91 1.03
C TYR A 457 13.34 21.08 1.64
N GLU A 458 13.48 22.29 1.10
CA GLU A 458 12.73 23.47 1.58
C GLU A 458 11.21 23.31 1.41
N GLU A 459 10.76 22.74 0.28
CA GLU A 459 9.33 22.43 0.08
C GLU A 459 8.85 21.39 1.11
N PHE A 460 9.63 20.34 1.36
CA PHE A 460 9.30 19.31 2.35
C PHE A 460 9.25 19.88 3.75
N LYS A 461 10.22 20.73 4.12
CA LYS A 461 10.23 21.49 5.38
C LYS A 461 9.03 22.41 5.52
N GLY A 462 8.55 22.99 4.42
CA GLY A 462 7.29 23.74 4.35
C GLY A 462 6.02 22.89 4.44
N GLY A 463 6.15 21.57 4.59
CA GLY A 463 5.04 20.63 4.72
C GLY A 463 4.47 20.16 3.38
N ASN A 464 5.19 20.37 2.26
CA ASN A 464 4.80 19.94 0.92
C ASN A 464 5.41 18.58 0.55
N PHE A 465 5.57 17.68 1.52
CA PHE A 465 5.86 16.25 1.31
C PHE A 465 4.60 15.37 1.40
N VAL A 466 3.47 15.99 1.76
CA VAL A 466 2.14 15.37 1.82
C VAL A 466 1.14 16.25 1.08
N PHE A 467 -0.01 15.70 0.73
CA PHE A 467 -1.05 16.39 -0.01
C PHE A 467 -2.13 16.97 0.92
N LEU A 468 -2.53 18.20 0.65
CA LEU A 468 -3.60 18.89 1.38
C LEU A 468 -4.87 18.94 0.51
N GLU A 469 -5.70 17.90 0.61
CA GLU A 469 -6.98 17.86 -0.12
C GLU A 469 -8.01 18.86 0.44
N THR A 470 -7.96 19.10 1.76
CA THR A 470 -8.85 20.05 2.46
C THR A 470 -8.06 20.89 3.44
N LEU A 471 -8.55 22.09 3.79
CA LEU A 471 -7.94 22.93 4.81
C LEU A 471 -8.30 22.53 6.25
N ARG A 472 -8.89 21.33 6.45
CA ARG A 472 -9.18 20.84 7.80
C ARG A 472 -7.87 20.52 8.53
N LEU A 473 -7.83 20.84 9.82
CA LEU A 473 -6.70 20.50 10.67
C LEU A 473 -6.49 18.98 10.71
N MET A 474 -5.23 18.55 10.71
CA MET A 474 -4.83 17.14 10.69
C MET A 474 -5.44 16.31 9.54
N SER A 475 -5.70 16.93 8.39
CA SER A 475 -6.32 16.25 7.25
C SER A 475 -5.37 15.99 6.07
N ALA A 476 -4.10 16.38 6.18
CA ALA A 476 -3.12 16.06 5.15
C ALA A 476 -2.98 14.54 5.00
N ILE A 477 -2.79 14.10 3.76
CA ILE A 477 -2.69 12.69 3.39
C ILE A 477 -1.46 12.45 2.52
N PRO A 478 -0.82 11.27 2.62
CA PRO A 478 0.25 10.86 1.72
C PRO A 478 -0.14 10.91 0.24
N TYR A 479 0.85 11.03 -0.64
CA TYR A 479 0.63 11.06 -2.09
C TYR A 479 0.05 9.75 -2.63
N ASP A 480 0.53 8.61 -2.14
CA ASP A 480 0.03 7.29 -2.52
C ASP A 480 -1.43 7.09 -2.05
N GLN A 481 -1.79 7.57 -0.86
CA GLN A 481 -3.19 7.57 -0.42
C GLN A 481 -4.08 8.48 -1.28
N THR A 482 -3.57 9.65 -1.67
CA THR A 482 -4.28 10.57 -2.56
C THR A 482 -4.52 9.90 -3.92
N HIS A 483 -3.50 9.23 -4.47
CA HIS A 483 -3.61 8.47 -5.70
C HIS A 483 -4.67 7.36 -5.62
N GLU A 484 -4.75 6.63 -4.50
CA GLU A 484 -5.81 5.64 -4.28
C GLU A 484 -7.20 6.26 -4.30
N HIS A 485 -7.41 7.38 -3.60
CA HIS A 485 -8.71 8.07 -3.61
C HIS A 485 -9.11 8.50 -5.04
N ILE A 486 -8.17 9.05 -5.80
CA ILE A 486 -8.40 9.49 -7.19
C ILE A 486 -8.74 8.29 -8.08
N ASN A 487 -7.98 7.20 -7.96
CA ASN A 487 -8.19 5.99 -8.74
C ASN A 487 -9.55 5.34 -8.42
N ASP A 488 -9.93 5.30 -7.14
CA ASP A 488 -11.22 4.76 -6.71
C ASP A 488 -12.39 5.61 -7.19
N ALA A 489 -12.28 6.94 -7.12
CA ALA A 489 -13.30 7.84 -7.67
C ALA A 489 -13.51 7.60 -9.18
N ALA A 490 -12.42 7.44 -9.94
CA ALA A 490 -12.48 7.12 -11.37
C ALA A 490 -13.13 5.76 -11.66
N LYS A 491 -13.07 4.80 -10.71
CA LYS A 491 -13.73 3.49 -10.83
C LYS A 491 -15.22 3.54 -10.46
N VAL A 492 -15.61 4.32 -9.45
CA VAL A 492 -16.99 4.39 -8.91
C VAL A 492 -17.94 5.16 -9.83
N ASP A 493 -17.46 6.16 -10.58
CA ASP A 493 -18.27 6.92 -11.56
C ASP A 493 -18.69 6.11 -12.83
N GLY A 494 -18.38 4.80 -12.87
CA GLY A 494 -19.20 3.84 -13.60
C GLY A 494 -18.96 3.65 -15.11
N ARG A 495 -17.70 3.52 -15.58
CA ARG A 495 -17.39 2.93 -16.92
C ARG A 495 -16.12 2.07 -17.02
N ALA A 496 -15.62 1.51 -15.91
CA ALA A 496 -14.63 0.42 -15.95
C ALA A 496 -15.26 -0.97 -15.70
N LEU A 497 -16.59 -1.05 -15.60
CA LEU A 497 -17.39 -2.27 -15.46
C LEU A 497 -18.09 -2.60 -16.78
N GLY A 498 -17.94 -3.86 -17.22
CA GLY A 498 -18.26 -4.33 -18.57
C GLY A 498 -19.69 -4.04 -19.04
N LEU A 499 -19.80 -3.64 -20.30
CA LEU A 499 -21.06 -3.66 -21.06
C LEU A 499 -21.05 -4.85 -22.01
N LYS A 500 -21.88 -5.84 -21.69
CA LYS A 500 -22.16 -7.03 -22.49
C LYS A 500 -22.62 -6.65 -23.89
N THR A 501 -22.02 -7.34 -24.86
CA THR A 501 -22.51 -7.66 -26.21
C THR A 501 -23.31 -6.57 -26.93
N GLN A 502 -22.69 -5.95 -27.93
CA GLN A 502 -23.21 -6.06 -29.29
C GLN A 502 -22.06 -6.00 -30.30
N THR A 503 -22.17 -6.91 -31.24
CA THR A 503 -21.19 -7.42 -32.20
C THR A 503 -20.66 -6.37 -33.18
N ASN A 504 -19.38 -6.59 -33.56
CA ASN A 504 -18.60 -6.01 -34.65
C ASN A 504 -17.91 -4.66 -34.38
N SER A 505 -16.60 -4.65 -34.68
CA SER A 505 -15.57 -3.59 -34.59
C SER A 505 -14.93 -3.34 -33.22
N GLY A 506 -13.67 -3.75 -33.08
CA GLY A 506 -12.83 -3.70 -31.88
C GLY A 506 -12.29 -2.32 -31.51
N ASP A 507 -13.13 -1.28 -31.55
CA ASP A 507 -12.74 0.13 -31.35
C ASP A 507 -13.72 0.87 -30.39
N GLY A 508 -14.39 0.11 -29.50
CA GLY A 508 -15.56 0.59 -28.77
C GLY A 508 -15.41 0.76 -27.25
N SER A 509 -14.45 0.11 -26.60
CA SER A 509 -14.35 0.04 -25.13
C SER A 509 -13.60 1.24 -24.52
N LEU A 510 -12.46 1.65 -25.09
CA LEU A 510 -11.72 2.87 -24.69
C LEU A 510 -12.55 4.14 -24.93
N ARG A 511 -13.33 4.17 -26.03
CA ARG A 511 -14.20 5.30 -26.39
C ARG A 511 -15.33 5.59 -25.39
N ARG A 512 -15.75 4.64 -24.56
CA ARG A 512 -16.89 4.86 -23.64
C ARG A 512 -16.50 5.44 -22.29
N GLN A 513 -15.31 5.17 -21.75
CA GLN A 513 -14.77 5.93 -20.60
C GLN A 513 -14.60 7.42 -20.94
N GLN A 514 -14.29 7.72 -22.19
CA GLN A 514 -14.09 9.09 -22.68
C GLN A 514 -15.39 9.80 -23.13
N LYS A 515 -16.51 9.08 -23.30
CA LYS A 515 -17.77 9.66 -23.83
C LYS A 515 -18.75 10.21 -22.78
N HIS A 516 -18.53 10.05 -21.47
CA HIS A 516 -19.48 10.54 -20.46
C HIS A 516 -18.79 11.49 -19.47
N GLY A 517 -18.66 12.75 -19.88
CA GLY A 517 -19.34 13.87 -19.23
C GLY A 517 -19.00 14.25 -17.79
N ASN A 518 -18.00 13.66 -17.12
CA ASN A 518 -17.52 14.20 -15.83
C ASN A 518 -16.01 14.03 -15.57
N VAL A 519 -15.39 12.98 -16.11
CA VAL A 519 -13.92 12.79 -15.98
C VAL A 519 -13.16 13.76 -16.89
N HIS A 520 -13.62 13.94 -18.14
CA HIS A 520 -13.03 14.95 -19.04
C HIS A 520 -13.37 16.40 -18.66
N GLN A 521 -14.53 16.65 -18.04
CA GLN A 521 -14.85 18.00 -17.55
C GLN A 521 -13.97 18.39 -16.36
N LYS A 522 -13.52 17.46 -15.51
CA LYS A 522 -12.45 17.73 -14.53
C LYS A 522 -11.05 17.74 -15.13
N LEU A 523 -10.83 17.08 -16.28
CA LEU A 523 -9.56 17.17 -17.03
C LEU A 523 -9.41 18.45 -17.88
N ILE A 524 -10.49 19.20 -18.13
CA ILE A 524 -10.51 20.47 -18.88
C ILE A 524 -10.90 21.66 -17.98
N SER A 525 -11.30 21.41 -16.72
CA SER A 525 -11.49 22.45 -15.69
C SER A 525 -10.61 22.26 -14.45
N ALA A 526 -9.68 21.31 -14.48
CA ALA A 526 -8.44 21.49 -13.73
C ALA A 526 -7.73 22.66 -14.42
N ASN A 527 -8.02 23.86 -13.92
CA ASN A 527 -7.17 25.02 -14.05
C ASN A 527 -5.80 24.61 -13.47
N PHE A 528 -4.99 23.93 -14.29
CA PHE A 528 -3.54 24.16 -14.27
C PHE A 528 -3.39 25.63 -14.46
#